data_AF-A0A9X2SQW4-F1
#
_entry.id   AF-A0A9X2SQW4-F1
#
_cell.length_a   1.000
_cell.length_b   1.000
_cell.length_c   1.000
_cell.angle_alpha   90.00
_cell.angle_beta   90.00
_cell.angle_gamma   90.00
#
_symmetry.space_group_name_H-M   'P 1'
#
loop_
_entity.id
_entity.type
_entity.pdbx_description
1 polymer ?
#
loop_
_entity_poly.entity_id
_entity_poly.type
_entity_poly.pdbx_seq_one_letter_code
_entity_poly.pdbx_strand_id
1 'polypeptide(L)'
;MTTSPDQRLDALRGSAPRKRHDARTLAALENNPRCALRAVLDAAGSDKAAIAAHAGFPAPFGQSRFAIVRGNVFEAMVKADGCAELLRVLRETLELTLPEVGYQDLNDVGGDICRGNREELSRGDERRFRYTTAPQLLVPNTRGIKALGDLGRMCRFRRTTGPYPVPEVVPEFGKWLTFFVDTAEQAGTSMLLPVTGLLSEHWATGQSALEDQNLASIMAWISPPAGQTVEQAMADAENPAVCPPAGPATSPDFDNTYLAPAMRRFDTARAVGNQQALAGAQEDLRELISEQINPTWRLMWDAISLLRAVPEARRAAVRFDRDRDSFTNYSDYLATDDARPQPKRDGAIGAARRLSRLERAQADFEADMAFDDPYVRADQRSIGEAFAGTIVDAEPGRVVTTARNRRVPRPRLLVRTLDPVRLADDTKLISPTMPPGHKAEIVSTIRDGEASLVTVEVTGGMGSRGTPKPDSVPAIGQHVAYLPDRGWRPAPVFPDRDYIPWTHAGDPEDAESVDPVTADRDATEEWGDDR
;
A
#
# COMPACT_ATOMS: atom_id res chain seq x y z
N MET A 1 -13.14 6.57 -47.69
CA MET A 1 -11.68 6.79 -47.65
C MET A 1 -11.30 7.16 -46.24
N THR A 2 -10.76 6.23 -45.48
CA THR A 2 -10.37 6.44 -44.07
C THR A 2 -9.06 7.22 -44.03
N THR A 3 -9.10 8.44 -43.47
CA THR A 3 -7.91 9.27 -43.26
C THR A 3 -6.89 8.51 -42.43
N SER A 4 -5.61 8.55 -42.81
CA SER A 4 -4.56 7.84 -42.07
C SER A 4 -4.48 8.34 -40.61
N PRO A 5 -4.18 7.47 -39.64
CA PRO A 5 -4.03 7.86 -38.23
C PRO A 5 -3.05 9.04 -38.04
N ASP A 6 -1.96 9.06 -38.81
CA ASP A 6 -0.96 10.14 -38.77
C ASP A 6 -1.54 11.49 -39.20
N GLN A 7 -2.34 11.54 -40.27
CA GLN A 7 -3.01 12.77 -40.71
C GLN A 7 -4.01 13.30 -39.67
N ARG A 8 -4.65 12.43 -38.88
CA ARG A 8 -5.58 12.84 -37.80
C ARG A 8 -4.82 13.38 -36.58
N LEU A 9 -3.68 12.78 -36.25
CA LEU A 9 -2.82 13.23 -35.16
C LEU A 9 -2.12 14.55 -35.49
N ASP A 10 -1.69 14.72 -36.75
CA ASP A 10 -1.13 16.00 -37.24
C ASP A 10 -2.19 17.12 -37.22
N ALA A 11 -3.44 16.82 -37.56
CA ALA A 11 -4.54 17.78 -37.44
C ALA A 11 -4.80 18.24 -36.00
N LEU A 12 -4.64 17.36 -35.01
CA LEU A 12 -4.78 17.68 -33.58
C LEU A 12 -3.63 18.54 -33.04
N ARG A 13 -2.41 18.37 -33.58
CA ARG A 13 -1.26 19.23 -33.25
C ARG A 13 -1.33 20.60 -33.96
N GLY A 14 -2.01 20.67 -35.10
CA GLY A 14 -2.05 21.87 -35.95
C GLY A 14 -0.69 22.13 -36.62
N SER A 15 -0.37 23.40 -36.85
CA SER A 15 0.88 23.80 -37.53
C SER A 15 2.14 23.73 -36.64
N ALA A 16 2.00 23.36 -35.36
CA ALA A 16 3.13 23.27 -34.44
C ALA A 16 4.06 22.08 -34.78
N PRO A 17 5.39 22.22 -34.58
CA PRO A 17 6.33 21.13 -34.83
C PRO A 17 6.14 19.99 -33.81
N ARG A 18 6.35 18.75 -34.26
CA ARG A 18 6.29 17.56 -33.40
C ARG A 18 7.41 17.60 -32.34
N LYS A 19 7.07 17.57 -31.05
CA LYS A 19 8.05 17.32 -29.98
C LYS A 19 8.40 15.83 -29.92
N ARG A 20 9.71 15.55 -29.83
CA ARG A 20 10.23 14.19 -29.60
C ARG A 20 10.07 13.82 -28.13
N HIS A 21 9.85 12.54 -27.85
CA HIS A 21 9.86 12.04 -26.48
C HIS A 21 11.28 11.98 -25.94
N ASP A 22 11.44 12.37 -24.68
CA ASP A 22 12.62 12.08 -23.87
C ASP A 22 12.24 11.12 -22.72
N ALA A 23 13.23 10.65 -21.97
CA ALA A 23 13.02 9.73 -20.85
C ALA A 23 12.02 10.26 -19.80
N ARG A 24 11.95 11.58 -19.62
CA ARG A 24 11.03 12.23 -18.67
C ARG A 24 9.59 12.23 -19.20
N THR A 25 9.42 12.41 -20.51
CA THR A 25 8.12 12.39 -21.17
C THR A 25 7.55 10.96 -21.22
N LEU A 26 8.41 9.96 -21.41
CA LEU A 26 8.04 8.53 -21.35
C LEU A 26 7.69 8.10 -19.92
N ALA A 27 8.48 8.50 -18.92
CA ALA A 27 8.16 8.24 -17.51
C ALA A 27 6.84 8.92 -17.09
N ALA A 28 6.55 10.13 -17.60
CA ALA A 28 5.28 10.80 -17.33
C ALA A 28 4.07 10.10 -18.00
N LEU A 29 4.28 9.46 -19.16
CA LEU A 29 3.27 8.64 -19.85
C LEU A 29 2.98 7.35 -19.07
N GLU A 30 4.04 6.68 -18.59
CA GLU A 30 3.96 5.47 -17.76
C GLU A 30 3.22 5.72 -16.44
N ASN A 31 3.35 6.91 -15.85
CA ASN A 31 2.64 7.31 -14.64
C ASN A 31 1.15 7.66 -14.87
N ASN A 32 0.68 7.78 -16.12
CA ASN A 32 -0.71 8.14 -16.45
C ASN A 32 -1.28 7.31 -17.62
N PRO A 33 -1.21 5.96 -17.57
CA PRO A 33 -1.43 5.12 -18.74
C PRO A 33 -2.89 5.08 -19.22
N ARG A 34 -3.84 5.49 -18.37
CA ARG A 34 -5.29 5.49 -18.68
C ARG A 34 -5.84 6.86 -19.09
N CYS A 35 -5.03 7.91 -19.13
CA CYS A 35 -5.50 9.23 -19.55
C CYS A 35 -5.53 9.33 -21.09
N ALA A 36 -6.72 9.16 -21.67
CA ALA A 36 -6.90 9.22 -23.12
C ALA A 36 -6.45 10.56 -23.73
N LEU A 37 -6.69 11.68 -23.04
CA LEU A 37 -6.25 13.00 -23.49
C LEU A 37 -4.72 13.10 -23.55
N ARG A 38 -4.04 12.58 -22.53
CA ARG A 38 -2.57 12.58 -22.49
C ARG A 38 -1.98 11.69 -23.57
N ALA A 39 -2.51 10.48 -23.74
CA ALA A 39 -2.10 9.56 -24.79
C ALA A 39 -2.25 10.19 -26.19
N VAL A 40 -3.33 10.93 -26.44
CA VAL A 40 -3.56 11.65 -27.71
C VAL A 40 -2.55 12.79 -27.91
N LEU A 41 -2.30 13.61 -26.88
CA LEU A 41 -1.32 14.71 -26.96
C LEU A 41 0.12 14.21 -27.13
N ASP A 42 0.44 13.06 -26.53
CA ASP A 42 1.74 12.40 -26.68
C ASP A 42 1.89 11.76 -28.07
N ALA A 43 0.87 11.04 -28.56
CA ALA A 43 0.88 10.45 -29.90
C ALA A 43 1.00 11.53 -31.00
N ALA A 44 0.30 12.65 -30.84
CA ALA A 44 0.39 13.81 -31.74
C ALA A 44 1.74 14.54 -31.63
N GLY A 45 2.50 14.33 -30.55
CA GLY A 45 3.75 15.05 -30.26
C GLY A 45 3.53 16.53 -29.97
N SER A 46 2.43 16.86 -29.29
CA SER A 46 2.04 18.23 -28.98
C SER A 46 2.87 18.82 -27.83
N ASP A 47 3.13 20.14 -27.91
CA ASP A 47 3.84 20.89 -26.86
C ASP A 47 2.92 21.16 -25.67
N LYS A 48 2.86 20.18 -24.77
CA LYS A 48 1.98 20.21 -23.59
C LYS A 48 2.27 21.37 -22.64
N ALA A 49 3.52 21.83 -22.55
CA ALA A 49 3.86 22.98 -21.70
C ALA A 49 3.34 24.29 -22.31
N ALA A 50 3.43 24.43 -23.64
CA ALA A 50 2.86 25.57 -24.35
C ALA A 50 1.31 25.54 -24.36
N ILE A 51 0.71 24.35 -24.49
CA ILE A 51 -0.74 24.16 -24.39
C ILE A 51 -1.22 24.52 -22.98
N ALA A 52 -0.53 24.01 -21.94
CA ALA A 52 -0.87 24.32 -20.56
C ALA A 52 -0.70 25.82 -20.27
N ALA A 53 0.38 26.44 -20.74
CA ALA A 53 0.58 27.89 -20.64
C ALA A 53 -0.51 28.70 -21.39
N HIS A 54 -0.91 28.27 -22.58
CA HIS A 54 -1.99 28.91 -23.35
C HIS A 54 -3.37 28.72 -22.71
N ALA A 55 -3.58 27.59 -22.04
CA ALA A 55 -4.76 27.31 -21.24
C ALA A 55 -4.75 27.98 -19.86
N GLY A 56 -3.69 28.73 -19.51
CA GLY A 56 -3.58 29.49 -18.25
C GLY A 56 -2.83 28.80 -17.11
N PHE A 57 -2.22 27.63 -17.33
CA PHE A 57 -1.61 26.77 -16.31
C PHE A 57 -0.13 26.40 -16.63
N PRO A 58 0.84 27.34 -16.62
CA PRO A 58 2.25 27.03 -16.88
C PRO A 58 2.91 26.26 -15.71
N ALA A 59 3.77 25.27 -16.02
CA ALA A 59 4.47 24.46 -15.01
C ALA A 59 5.83 25.09 -14.60
N PRO A 60 6.10 25.32 -13.30
CA PRO A 60 7.40 25.81 -12.81
C PRO A 60 8.35 24.65 -12.43
N PHE A 61 9.66 24.86 -12.57
CA PHE A 61 10.66 23.80 -12.39
C PHE A 61 11.91 24.26 -11.63
N GLY A 62 12.38 23.43 -10.69
CA GLY A 62 13.72 23.49 -10.08
C GLY A 62 13.83 22.71 -8.75
N GLN A 63 14.89 21.90 -8.56
CA GLN A 63 15.18 21.10 -7.33
C GLN A 63 16.34 21.72 -6.51
N SER A 64 16.32 21.57 -5.18
CA SER A 64 17.33 22.09 -4.23
C SER A 64 17.98 20.99 -3.37
N ARG A 65 19.15 21.30 -2.80
CA ARG A 65 20.33 20.42 -2.72
C ARG A 65 20.93 20.21 -1.31
N PHE A 66 20.23 20.42 -0.20
CA PHE A 66 20.89 20.53 1.13
C PHE A 66 20.12 19.91 2.31
N ALA A 67 19.78 18.62 2.21
CA ALA A 67 18.83 17.97 3.10
C ALA A 67 19.40 17.32 4.39
N ILE A 68 20.69 17.44 4.70
CA ILE A 68 21.29 16.28 5.38
C ILE A 68 21.73 16.46 6.86
N VAL A 69 22.17 17.64 7.33
CA VAL A 69 22.73 17.72 8.70
C VAL A 69 21.69 17.67 9.79
N ARG A 70 20.61 18.41 9.54
CA ARG A 70 19.81 18.99 10.61
C ARG A 70 18.87 17.97 11.25
N GLY A 71 18.72 16.80 10.63
CA GLY A 71 18.00 15.66 11.19
C GLY A 71 18.62 15.18 12.50
N ASN A 72 19.95 15.16 12.61
CA ASN A 72 20.64 14.53 13.73
C ASN A 72 20.51 15.34 15.04
N VAL A 73 20.55 16.67 14.96
CA VAL A 73 20.44 17.56 16.13
C VAL A 73 19.00 17.63 16.65
N PHE A 74 18.03 17.58 15.73
CA PHE A 74 16.61 17.58 16.07
C PHE A 74 16.20 16.27 16.77
N GLU A 75 16.69 15.14 16.29
CA GLU A 75 16.44 13.84 16.89
C GLU A 75 16.96 13.74 18.34
N ALA A 76 18.15 14.28 18.60
CA ALA A 76 18.75 14.31 19.95
C ALA A 76 17.93 15.15 20.95
N MET A 77 17.32 16.25 20.47
CA MET A 77 16.53 17.15 21.32
C MET A 77 15.15 16.55 21.66
N VAL A 78 14.49 15.90 20.69
CA VAL A 78 13.14 15.35 20.89
C VAL A 78 13.15 14.10 21.79
N LYS A 79 14.26 13.34 21.78
CA LYS A 79 14.43 12.12 22.59
C LYS A 79 14.95 12.35 24.02
N ALA A 80 15.29 13.59 24.38
CA ALA A 80 15.79 13.92 25.71
C ALA A 80 14.77 13.59 26.82
N ASP A 81 15.27 13.16 27.98
CA ASP A 81 14.49 12.89 29.19
C ASP A 81 13.29 11.94 28.99
N GLY A 82 13.45 10.92 28.15
CA GLY A 82 12.38 9.95 27.84
C GLY A 82 11.22 10.58 27.06
N CYS A 83 11.53 11.52 26.16
CA CYS A 83 10.56 12.31 25.41
C CYS A 83 9.60 13.12 26.30
N ALA A 84 10.04 13.54 27.48
CA ALA A 84 9.20 14.30 28.43
C ALA A 84 8.52 15.51 27.77
N GLU A 85 9.25 16.26 26.95
CA GLU A 85 8.69 17.43 26.25
C GLU A 85 7.73 17.03 25.12
N LEU A 86 8.03 15.96 24.38
CA LEU A 86 7.12 15.45 23.34
C LEU A 86 5.81 14.92 23.96
N LEU A 87 5.89 14.20 25.09
CA LEU A 87 4.72 13.70 25.82
C LEU A 87 3.90 14.83 26.44
N ARG A 88 4.57 15.84 27.00
CA ARG A 88 3.91 17.03 27.53
C ARG A 88 3.11 17.73 26.43
N VAL A 89 3.73 17.95 25.27
CA VAL A 89 3.09 18.60 24.11
C VAL A 89 1.94 17.75 23.56
N LEU A 90 2.10 16.42 23.41
CA LEU A 90 1.03 15.53 22.96
C LEU A 90 -0.17 15.51 23.92
N ARG A 91 0.10 15.46 25.22
CA ARG A 91 -0.92 15.47 26.26
C ARG A 91 -1.72 16.77 26.25
N GLU A 92 -1.03 17.91 26.14
CA GLU A 92 -1.65 19.22 26.08
C GLU A 92 -2.44 19.43 24.78
N THR A 93 -1.97 18.88 23.66
CA THR A 93 -2.59 19.08 22.33
C THR A 93 -3.80 18.17 22.10
N LEU A 94 -3.77 16.95 22.64
CA LEU A 94 -4.82 15.93 22.44
C LEU A 94 -5.76 15.80 23.65
N GLU A 95 -5.60 16.64 24.67
CA GLU A 95 -6.39 16.65 25.91
C GLU A 95 -6.43 15.30 26.65
N LEU A 96 -5.34 14.55 26.57
CA LEU A 96 -5.23 13.21 27.17
C LEU A 96 -4.79 13.28 28.64
N THR A 97 -5.21 12.32 29.45
CA THR A 97 -4.78 12.22 30.86
C THR A 97 -3.43 11.50 30.98
N LEU A 98 -2.74 11.65 32.13
CA LEU A 98 -1.43 11.04 32.40
C LEU A 98 -1.35 9.52 32.14
N PRO A 99 -2.39 8.71 32.43
CA PRO A 99 -2.41 7.28 32.08
C PRO A 99 -2.61 6.98 30.58
N GLU A 100 -3.11 7.94 29.81
CA GLU A 100 -3.49 7.77 28.39
C GLU A 100 -2.37 8.13 27.42
N VAL A 101 -1.26 8.70 27.94
CA VAL A 101 -0.10 9.12 27.15
C VAL A 101 1.16 8.49 27.72
N GLY A 102 1.87 7.73 26.90
CA GLY A 102 3.17 7.15 27.23
C GLY A 102 4.13 7.29 26.06
N TYR A 103 5.42 7.43 26.37
CA TYR A 103 6.48 7.33 25.39
C TYR A 103 7.07 5.93 25.48
N GLN A 104 7.14 5.27 24.34
CA GLN A 104 7.88 4.03 24.21
C GLN A 104 8.87 4.23 23.05
N ASP A 105 10.15 4.29 23.37
CA ASP A 105 11.20 4.45 22.36
C ASP A 105 11.24 3.20 21.47
N LEU A 106 10.95 3.35 20.18
CA LEU A 106 11.02 2.26 19.21
C LEU A 106 12.47 1.77 18.95
N ASN A 107 13.49 2.45 19.49
CA ASN A 107 14.87 1.96 19.52
C ASN A 107 15.14 1.02 20.73
N ASP A 108 14.42 1.19 21.84
CA ASP A 108 14.31 0.18 22.92
C ASP A 108 13.44 -1.03 22.51
N VAL A 109 12.77 -0.88 21.37
CA VAL A 109 12.11 -1.97 20.64
C VAL A 109 13.11 -2.69 19.70
N GLY A 110 14.38 -2.26 19.68
CA GLY A 110 15.52 -2.99 19.11
C GLY A 110 16.37 -3.73 20.16
N GLY A 111 16.35 -3.30 21.43
CA GLY A 111 17.11 -3.89 22.54
C GLY A 111 16.22 -4.54 23.59
N ASP A 112 16.10 -5.87 23.54
CA ASP A 112 15.47 -6.76 24.54
C ASP A 112 13.95 -6.65 24.83
N ILE A 113 13.26 -5.50 24.76
CA ILE A 113 11.83 -5.43 25.13
C ILE A 113 10.89 -5.92 24.02
N CYS A 114 11.28 -5.72 22.76
CA CYS A 114 10.53 -6.22 21.60
C CYS A 114 10.53 -7.75 21.53
N ARG A 115 11.61 -8.39 21.99
CA ARG A 115 11.65 -9.84 22.16
C ARG A 115 10.63 -10.35 23.17
N GLY A 116 10.13 -9.50 24.08
CA GLY A 116 9.05 -9.80 25.01
C GLY A 116 7.64 -9.85 24.39
N ASN A 117 7.46 -9.24 23.20
CA ASN A 117 6.19 -9.24 22.46
C ASN A 117 6.21 -10.26 21.30
N ARG A 118 6.87 -11.40 21.50
CA ARG A 118 6.87 -12.50 20.54
C ARG A 118 6.10 -13.68 21.13
N GLU A 119 5.16 -14.21 20.35
CA GLU A 119 4.47 -15.46 20.65
C GLU A 119 5.21 -16.64 20.00
N GLU A 120 5.18 -17.78 20.68
CA GLU A 120 5.73 -19.04 20.16
C GLU A 120 4.66 -19.78 19.34
N LEU A 121 4.92 -19.93 18.04
CA LEU A 121 4.14 -20.71 17.09
C LEU A 121 4.75 -22.10 16.93
N SER A 122 4.81 -22.87 18.02
CA SER A 122 5.41 -24.21 17.98
C SER A 122 4.53 -25.21 17.23
N ARG A 123 5.12 -25.90 16.23
CA ARG A 123 4.48 -26.97 15.48
C ARG A 123 5.41 -28.17 15.38
N GLY A 124 5.20 -29.16 16.25
CA GLY A 124 6.12 -30.29 16.37
C GLY A 124 7.41 -29.86 17.08
N ASP A 125 8.57 -30.25 16.55
CA ASP A 125 9.89 -29.93 17.13
C ASP A 125 10.43 -28.55 16.68
N GLU A 126 9.82 -27.91 15.68
CA GLU A 126 10.22 -26.58 15.21
C GLU A 126 9.57 -25.48 16.07
N ARG A 127 10.43 -24.72 16.77
CA ARG A 127 10.04 -23.51 17.50
C ARG A 127 10.18 -22.31 16.57
N ARG A 128 9.05 -21.68 16.25
CA ARG A 128 9.01 -20.42 15.50
C ARG A 128 8.47 -19.32 16.39
N PHE A 129 9.10 -18.15 16.37
CA PHE A 129 8.61 -16.97 17.09
C PHE A 129 8.02 -15.98 16.10
N ARG A 130 6.97 -15.25 16.52
CA ARG A 130 6.34 -14.19 15.73
C ARG A 130 5.97 -13.02 16.63
N TYR A 131 6.15 -11.79 16.18
CA TYR A 131 5.65 -10.63 16.92
C TYR A 131 4.14 -10.69 17.13
N THR A 132 3.66 -10.24 18.29
CA THR A 132 2.22 -10.16 18.62
C THR A 132 1.49 -9.09 17.79
N THR A 133 2.22 -8.12 17.25
CA THR A 133 1.71 -7.04 16.40
C THR A 133 2.70 -6.67 15.30
N ALA A 134 2.22 -5.95 14.29
CA ALA A 134 3.03 -5.30 13.26
C ALA A 134 2.71 -3.80 13.24
N PRO A 135 3.70 -2.93 13.00
CA PRO A 135 3.47 -1.49 12.89
C PRO A 135 2.62 -1.16 11.66
N GLN A 136 1.70 -0.21 11.82
CA GLN A 136 0.85 0.33 10.76
C GLN A 136 1.16 1.82 10.60
N LEU A 137 1.70 2.19 9.44
CA LEU A 137 2.06 3.54 9.08
C LEU A 137 1.00 4.11 8.13
N LEU A 138 0.47 5.27 8.48
CA LEU A 138 -0.49 5.98 7.65
C LEU A 138 0.15 7.23 7.05
N VAL A 139 -0.03 7.42 5.76
CA VAL A 139 0.34 8.66 5.06
C VAL A 139 -0.90 9.27 4.42
N PRO A 140 -0.95 10.61 4.20
CA PRO A 140 -2.15 11.24 3.65
C PRO A 140 -2.55 10.68 2.28
N ASN A 141 -1.56 10.45 1.42
CA ASN A 141 -1.77 10.02 0.05
C ASN A 141 -0.62 9.16 -0.49
N THR A 142 -0.83 8.62 -1.69
CA THR A 142 0.13 7.74 -2.36
C THR A 142 1.50 8.41 -2.56
N ARG A 143 1.55 9.74 -2.70
CA ARG A 143 2.82 10.48 -2.80
C ARG A 143 3.61 10.47 -1.49
N GLY A 144 2.94 10.34 -0.34
CA GLY A 144 3.58 10.11 0.94
C GLY A 144 4.42 8.81 0.95
N ILE A 145 3.89 7.72 0.38
CA ILE A 145 4.62 6.45 0.23
C ILE A 145 5.87 6.67 -0.62
N LYS A 146 5.73 7.39 -1.76
CA LYS A 146 6.88 7.73 -2.60
C LYS A 146 7.95 8.52 -1.84
N ALA A 147 7.53 9.50 -1.03
CA ALA A 147 8.45 10.31 -0.24
C ALA A 147 9.22 9.46 0.78
N LEU A 148 8.55 8.53 1.46
CA LEU A 148 9.21 7.55 2.33
C LEU A 148 10.18 6.65 1.55
N GLY A 149 9.84 6.27 0.31
CA GLY A 149 10.72 5.49 -0.56
C GLY A 149 11.97 6.26 -1.01
N ASP A 150 11.83 7.56 -1.29
CA ASP A 150 12.96 8.45 -1.58
C ASP A 150 13.86 8.58 -0.35
N LEU A 151 13.28 8.81 0.83
CA LEU A 151 14.00 8.90 2.09
C LEU A 151 14.73 7.59 2.44
N GLY A 152 14.05 6.45 2.28
CA GLY A 152 14.64 5.13 2.48
C GLY A 152 15.84 4.89 1.57
N ARG A 153 15.76 5.30 0.29
CA ARG A 153 16.89 5.26 -0.65
C ARG A 153 18.05 6.15 -0.23
N MET A 154 17.76 7.36 0.24
CA MET A 154 18.79 8.32 0.66
C MET A 154 19.56 7.87 1.91
N CYS A 155 18.89 7.14 2.81
CA CYS A 155 19.47 6.74 4.10
C CYS A 155 20.13 5.36 4.08
N ARG A 156 19.56 4.34 3.41
CA ARG A 156 19.96 2.94 3.60
C ARG A 156 21.39 2.58 3.15
N PHE A 157 21.99 3.41 2.30
CA PHE A 157 23.36 3.23 1.80
C PHE A 157 24.40 4.12 2.51
N ARG A 158 23.98 4.91 3.50
CA ARG A 158 24.90 5.73 4.30
C ARG A 158 25.78 4.85 5.17
N ARG A 159 27.01 5.31 5.42
CA ARG A 159 28.03 4.57 6.18
C ARG A 159 28.24 5.20 7.54
N THR A 160 28.43 4.37 8.55
CA THR A 160 28.81 4.79 9.91
C THR A 160 30.29 5.14 10.05
N THR A 161 31.07 4.91 8.99
CA THR A 161 32.51 5.16 8.91
C THR A 161 32.86 5.84 7.58
N GLY A 162 34.01 6.52 7.51
CA GLY A 162 34.48 7.22 6.31
C GLY A 162 34.52 8.75 6.46
N PRO A 163 34.64 9.50 5.35
CA PRO A 163 34.77 10.96 5.39
C PRO A 163 33.48 11.69 5.80
N TYR A 164 32.31 11.06 5.64
CA TYR A 164 31.00 11.59 6.01
C TYR A 164 30.21 10.54 6.81
N PRO A 165 30.65 10.22 8.05
CA PRO A 165 30.01 9.19 8.86
C PRO A 165 28.64 9.66 9.34
N VAL A 166 27.68 8.75 9.36
CA VAL A 166 26.34 8.98 9.93
C VAL A 166 26.10 8.09 11.16
N PRO A 167 25.20 8.46 12.08
CA PRO A 167 24.75 7.56 13.15
C PRO A 167 24.20 6.25 12.60
N GLU A 168 24.39 5.13 13.32
CA GLU A 168 23.94 3.78 12.91
C GLU A 168 22.43 3.69 12.64
N VAL A 169 21.64 4.47 13.37
CA VAL A 169 20.19 4.56 13.17
C VAL A 169 19.80 5.04 11.77
N VAL A 170 20.65 5.83 11.08
CA VAL A 170 20.33 6.38 9.75
C VAL A 170 20.21 5.28 8.68
N PRO A 171 21.23 4.45 8.43
CA PRO A 171 21.11 3.35 7.49
C PRO A 171 20.07 2.32 7.92
N GLU A 172 19.94 2.04 9.22
CA GLU A 172 18.90 1.15 9.73
C GLU A 172 17.49 1.67 9.42
N PHE A 173 17.23 2.94 9.68
CA PHE A 173 15.98 3.62 9.33
C PHE A 173 15.70 3.55 7.83
N GLY A 174 16.71 3.76 7.00
CA GLY A 174 16.58 3.63 5.55
C GLY A 174 16.18 2.21 5.11
N LYS A 175 16.75 1.17 5.75
CA LYS A 175 16.40 -0.24 5.51
C LYS A 175 14.94 -0.51 5.92
N TRP A 176 14.49 -0.01 7.06
CA TRP A 176 13.10 -0.13 7.52
C TRP A 176 12.09 0.58 6.61
N LEU A 177 12.36 1.83 6.24
CA LEU A 177 11.50 2.57 5.29
C LEU A 177 11.38 1.84 3.96
N THR A 178 12.50 1.28 3.47
CA THR A 178 12.49 0.50 2.22
C THR A 178 11.62 -0.75 2.37
N PHE A 179 11.70 -1.46 3.49
CA PHE A 179 10.81 -2.59 3.79
C PHE A 179 9.33 -2.18 3.79
N PHE A 180 8.96 -1.10 4.49
CA PHE A 180 7.56 -0.64 4.52
C PHE A 180 7.04 -0.25 3.14
N VAL A 181 7.85 0.45 2.35
CA VAL A 181 7.50 0.86 0.98
C VAL A 181 7.34 -0.36 0.06
N ASP A 182 8.23 -1.35 0.15
CA ASP A 182 8.10 -2.60 -0.60
C ASP A 182 6.87 -3.42 -0.17
N THR A 183 6.48 -3.33 1.10
CA THR A 183 5.25 -3.98 1.57
C THR A 183 4.00 -3.26 1.10
N ALA A 184 4.02 -1.94 0.94
CA ALA A 184 2.87 -1.15 0.49
C ALA A 184 2.38 -1.53 -0.92
N GLU A 185 3.21 -2.19 -1.73
CA GLU A 185 2.80 -2.74 -3.02
C GLU A 185 2.03 -4.06 -2.90
N GLN A 186 2.09 -4.73 -1.75
CA GLN A 186 1.43 -6.02 -1.53
C GLN A 186 -0.04 -5.80 -1.15
N ALA A 187 -0.94 -6.28 -2.00
CA ALA A 187 -2.36 -6.22 -1.72
C ALA A 187 -2.74 -6.90 -0.40
N GLY A 188 -3.63 -6.25 0.35
CA GLY A 188 -4.12 -6.75 1.63
C GLY A 188 -3.18 -6.57 2.82
N THR A 189 -2.01 -5.94 2.66
CA THR A 189 -1.19 -5.49 3.81
C THR A 189 -1.86 -4.32 4.52
N SER A 190 -1.51 -4.15 5.79
CA SER A 190 -1.89 -3.01 6.60
C SER A 190 -0.69 -2.21 7.14
N MET A 191 0.53 -2.56 6.76
CA MET A 191 1.75 -1.98 7.35
C MET A 191 2.06 -0.56 6.88
N LEU A 192 1.77 -0.20 5.63
CA LEU A 192 1.93 1.18 5.13
C LEU A 192 0.81 1.48 4.14
N LEU A 193 -0.09 2.40 4.49
CA LEU A 193 -1.29 2.69 3.72
C LEU A 193 -1.50 4.20 3.49
N PRO A 194 -1.94 4.61 2.30
CA PRO A 194 -2.39 5.97 2.07
C PRO A 194 -3.85 6.13 2.52
N VAL A 195 -4.14 7.11 3.38
CA VAL A 195 -5.49 7.35 3.92
C VAL A 195 -6.50 7.68 2.82
N THR A 196 -6.11 8.46 1.81
CA THR A 196 -6.94 8.68 0.62
C THR A 196 -7.31 7.38 -0.09
N GLY A 197 -6.42 6.39 -0.16
CA GLY A 197 -6.73 5.08 -0.72
C GLY A 197 -7.77 4.32 0.10
N LEU A 198 -7.62 4.33 1.43
CA LEU A 198 -8.58 3.71 2.35
C LEU A 198 -9.97 4.37 2.27
N LEU A 199 -10.02 5.70 2.16
CA LEU A 199 -11.27 6.44 2.00
C LEU A 199 -11.93 6.11 0.65
N SER A 200 -11.19 6.14 -0.46
CA SER A 200 -11.73 5.82 -1.79
C SER A 200 -12.19 4.37 -1.93
N GLU A 201 -11.71 3.45 -1.09
CA GLU A 201 -12.19 2.06 -1.07
C GLU A 201 -13.59 1.94 -0.43
N HIS A 202 -13.94 2.82 0.50
CA HIS A 202 -15.17 2.73 1.28
C HIS A 202 -16.24 3.77 0.90
N TRP A 203 -15.85 4.90 0.32
CA TRP A 203 -16.76 5.97 -0.09
C TRP A 203 -16.61 6.29 -1.57
N ALA A 204 -17.75 6.37 -2.26
CA ALA A 204 -17.80 6.85 -3.64
C ALA A 204 -17.88 8.38 -3.67
N THR A 205 -16.98 9.01 -4.42
CA THR A 205 -17.01 10.46 -4.66
C THR A 205 -17.47 10.78 -6.08
N GLY A 206 -17.86 12.04 -6.32
CA GLY A 206 -18.09 12.56 -7.67
C GLY A 206 -16.79 12.96 -8.38
N GLN A 207 -15.64 12.76 -7.74
CA GLN A 207 -14.33 13.21 -8.21
C GLN A 207 -13.66 12.14 -9.08
N SER A 208 -12.62 12.54 -9.80
CA SER A 208 -11.69 11.60 -10.41
C SER A 208 -10.75 10.98 -9.37
N ALA A 209 -10.21 9.79 -9.68
CA ALA A 209 -9.21 9.13 -8.83
C ALA A 209 -7.94 9.98 -8.57
N LEU A 210 -7.66 10.97 -9.43
CA LEU A 210 -6.55 11.91 -9.23
C LEU A 210 -6.91 12.96 -8.17
N GLU A 211 -8.12 13.51 -8.23
CA GLU A 211 -8.62 14.50 -7.28
C GLU A 211 -8.82 13.89 -5.89
N ASP A 212 -9.22 12.61 -5.81
CA ASP A 212 -9.29 11.84 -4.57
C ASP A 212 -7.94 11.69 -3.85
N GLN A 213 -6.81 11.95 -4.51
CA GLN A 213 -5.50 11.99 -3.84
C GLN A 213 -5.28 13.25 -2.99
N ASN A 214 -6.14 14.26 -3.10
CA ASN A 214 -6.18 15.39 -2.18
C ASN A 214 -7.02 15.00 -0.95
N LEU A 215 -6.36 14.80 0.20
CA LEU A 215 -7.00 14.41 1.44
C LEU A 215 -8.09 15.41 1.88
N ALA A 216 -7.85 16.72 1.73
CA ALA A 216 -8.83 17.73 2.10
C ALA A 216 -10.08 17.64 1.20
N SER A 217 -9.89 17.44 -0.11
CA SER A 217 -10.99 17.34 -1.07
C SER A 217 -11.86 16.11 -0.84
N ILE A 218 -11.26 14.93 -0.67
CA ILE A 218 -12.03 13.71 -0.37
C ILE A 218 -12.78 13.83 0.98
N MET A 219 -12.18 14.45 1.99
CA MET A 219 -12.83 14.69 3.28
C MET A 219 -13.98 15.69 3.17
N ALA A 220 -13.84 16.75 2.39
CA ALA A 220 -14.91 17.70 2.11
C ALA A 220 -16.11 17.02 1.41
N TRP A 221 -15.88 16.02 0.57
CA TRP A 221 -16.93 15.24 -0.07
C TRP A 221 -17.62 14.27 0.90
N ILE A 222 -16.85 13.53 1.70
CA ILE A 222 -17.35 12.47 2.58
C ILE A 222 -18.04 13.05 3.82
N SER A 223 -17.42 14.05 4.44
CA SER A 223 -17.82 14.61 5.73
C SER A 223 -17.52 16.12 5.77
N PRO A 224 -18.28 16.94 5.02
CA PRO A 224 -18.07 18.39 5.00
C PRO A 224 -18.22 19.00 6.41
N PRO A 225 -17.49 20.09 6.72
CA PRO A 225 -17.63 20.81 7.98
C PRO A 225 -19.08 21.24 8.25
N ALA A 226 -19.47 21.22 9.52
CA ALA A 226 -20.83 21.58 9.92
C ALA A 226 -21.20 23.00 9.46
N GLY A 227 -22.35 23.12 8.78
CA GLY A 227 -22.85 24.39 8.27
C GLY A 227 -22.30 24.83 6.92
N GLN A 228 -21.40 24.05 6.31
CA GLN A 228 -20.96 24.26 4.92
C GLN A 228 -21.65 23.28 3.96
N THR A 229 -21.85 23.72 2.71
CA THR A 229 -22.18 22.79 1.63
C THR A 229 -20.92 22.09 1.13
N VAL A 230 -21.07 20.96 0.42
CA VAL A 230 -19.93 20.23 -0.17
C VAL A 230 -19.15 21.14 -1.11
N GLU A 231 -19.83 21.99 -1.90
CA GLU A 231 -19.19 22.92 -2.83
C GLU A 231 -18.32 23.97 -2.11
N GLN A 232 -18.77 24.48 -0.96
CA GLN A 232 -18.01 25.42 -0.15
C GLN A 232 -16.79 24.75 0.46
N ALA A 233 -16.98 23.57 1.07
CA ALA A 233 -15.90 22.80 1.67
C ALA A 233 -14.83 22.39 0.63
N MET A 234 -15.26 22.08 -0.59
CA MET A 234 -14.37 21.77 -1.72
C MET A 234 -13.54 22.98 -2.15
N ALA A 235 -14.16 24.16 -2.26
CA ALA A 235 -13.44 25.39 -2.60
C ALA A 235 -12.36 25.73 -1.55
N ASP A 236 -12.65 25.51 -0.26
CA ASP A 236 -11.68 25.67 0.82
C ASP A 236 -10.56 24.61 0.74
N ALA A 237 -10.91 23.35 0.46
CA ALA A 237 -9.97 22.23 0.32
C ALA A 237 -8.99 22.38 -0.85
N GLU A 238 -9.39 23.07 -1.92
CA GLU A 238 -8.54 23.35 -3.08
C GLU A 238 -7.67 24.61 -2.91
N ASN A 239 -7.92 25.42 -1.87
CA ASN A 239 -7.20 26.65 -1.61
C ASN A 239 -5.97 26.41 -0.71
N PRO A 240 -4.73 26.51 -1.21
CA PRO A 240 -3.53 26.19 -0.44
C PRO A 240 -3.26 27.13 0.76
N ALA A 241 -3.90 28.30 0.79
CA ALA A 241 -3.82 29.22 1.93
C ALA A 241 -4.70 28.78 3.10
N VAL A 242 -5.75 28.00 2.83
CA VAL A 242 -6.71 27.49 3.84
C VAL A 242 -6.38 26.03 4.17
N CYS A 243 -6.17 25.21 3.15
CA CYS A 243 -5.78 23.81 3.26
C CYS A 243 -4.42 23.60 2.56
N PRO A 244 -3.31 23.71 3.31
CA PRO A 244 -1.98 23.41 2.78
C PRO A 244 -1.91 22.00 2.18
N PRO A 245 -1.06 21.78 1.14
CA PRO A 245 -0.91 20.47 0.53
C PRO A 245 -0.51 19.38 1.53
N ALA A 246 -1.22 18.25 1.50
CA ALA A 246 -0.99 17.10 2.37
C ALA A 246 0.22 16.25 1.94
N GLY A 247 1.41 16.84 1.92
CA GLY A 247 2.64 16.16 1.51
C GLY A 247 3.90 16.94 1.88
N PRO A 248 5.11 16.39 1.60
CA PRO A 248 6.37 17.04 1.93
C PRO A 248 6.64 18.32 1.12
N ALA A 249 5.87 18.55 0.04
CA ALA A 249 5.94 19.76 -0.75
C ALA A 249 4.94 20.78 -0.23
N THR A 250 5.42 21.93 0.20
CA THR A 250 4.66 23.13 0.53
C THR A 250 4.25 23.89 -0.74
N SER A 251 3.38 24.89 -0.60
CA SER A 251 2.99 25.72 -1.74
C SER A 251 4.13 26.69 -2.12
N PRO A 252 4.37 26.95 -3.42
CA PRO A 252 5.41 27.91 -3.82
C PRO A 252 5.20 29.32 -3.26
N ASP A 253 3.95 29.74 -3.08
CA ASP A 253 3.63 31.04 -2.51
C ASP A 253 4.03 31.10 -1.03
N PHE A 254 3.77 30.03 -0.26
CA PHE A 254 4.23 29.91 1.11
C PHE A 254 5.76 29.96 1.20
N ASP A 255 6.42 29.19 0.32
CA ASP A 255 7.87 29.08 0.29
C ASP A 255 8.56 30.43 0.04
N ASN A 256 8.10 31.15 -0.97
CA ASN A 256 8.71 32.41 -1.38
C ASN A 256 8.39 33.56 -0.42
N THR A 257 7.16 33.58 0.11
CA THR A 257 6.65 34.71 0.89
C THR A 257 7.00 34.62 2.38
N TYR A 258 6.98 33.41 2.95
CA TYR A 258 7.13 33.23 4.40
C TYR A 258 8.38 32.39 4.75
N LEU A 259 8.53 31.21 4.16
CA LEU A 259 9.59 30.28 4.55
C LEU A 259 10.99 30.80 4.19
N ALA A 260 11.21 31.24 2.96
CA ALA A 260 12.53 31.70 2.51
C ALA A 260 13.03 32.93 3.30
N PRO A 261 12.21 33.96 3.59
CA PRO A 261 12.60 35.02 4.51
C PRO A 261 12.93 34.53 5.93
N ALA A 262 12.12 33.64 6.50
CA ALA A 262 12.37 33.09 7.84
C ALA A 262 13.68 32.30 7.90
N MET A 263 13.97 31.49 6.87
CA MET A 263 15.25 30.78 6.73
C MET A 263 16.43 31.76 6.65
N ARG A 264 16.33 32.85 5.87
CA ARG A 264 17.39 33.87 5.82
C ARG A 264 17.64 34.53 7.18
N ARG A 265 16.59 34.79 7.96
CA ARG A 265 16.72 35.32 9.34
C ARG A 265 17.47 34.33 10.23
N PHE A 266 17.10 33.06 10.17
CA PHE A 266 17.77 31.98 10.90
C PHE A 266 19.26 31.88 10.52
N ASP A 267 19.57 31.81 9.22
CA ASP A 267 20.96 31.70 8.74
C ASP A 267 21.80 32.92 9.15
N THR A 268 21.21 34.12 9.09
CA THR A 268 21.87 35.35 9.53
C THR A 268 22.14 35.34 11.04
N ALA A 269 21.15 34.94 11.85
CA ALA A 269 21.31 34.84 13.29
C ALA A 269 22.38 33.80 13.68
N ARG A 270 22.43 32.67 12.98
CA ARG A 270 23.45 31.62 13.14
C ARG A 270 24.83 32.15 12.79
N ALA A 271 24.99 32.81 11.65
CA ALA A 271 26.28 33.33 11.19
C ALA A 271 26.85 34.40 12.14
N VAL A 272 25.97 35.21 12.76
CA VAL A 272 26.36 36.25 13.73
C VAL A 272 26.58 35.67 15.15
N GLY A 273 26.12 34.44 15.42
CA GLY A 273 26.23 33.81 16.73
C GLY A 273 25.34 34.42 17.82
N ASN A 274 24.29 35.16 17.44
CA ASN A 274 23.36 35.76 18.40
C ASN A 274 22.33 34.72 18.85
N GLN A 275 22.51 34.16 20.05
CA GLN A 275 21.65 33.10 20.58
C GLN A 275 20.17 33.51 20.73
N GLN A 276 19.89 34.76 21.11
CA GLN A 276 18.51 35.22 21.27
C GLN A 276 17.81 35.39 19.91
N ALA A 277 18.51 35.94 18.92
CA ALA A 277 17.99 36.05 17.56
C ALA A 277 17.82 34.67 16.91
N LEU A 278 18.72 33.73 17.21
CA LEU A 278 18.65 32.35 16.73
C LEU A 278 17.41 31.64 17.30
N ALA A 279 17.19 31.74 18.61
CA ALA A 279 16.01 31.16 19.26
C ALA A 279 14.70 31.76 18.70
N GLY A 280 14.64 33.08 18.50
CA GLY A 280 13.47 33.72 17.89
C GLY A 280 13.22 33.25 16.46
N ALA A 281 14.26 33.16 15.62
CA ALA A 281 14.13 32.66 14.25
C ALA A 281 13.77 31.17 14.19
N GLN A 282 14.17 30.37 15.19
CA GLN A 282 13.75 28.97 15.31
C GLN A 282 12.28 28.85 15.68
N GLU A 283 11.78 29.70 16.58
CA GLU A 283 10.36 29.75 16.92
C GLU A 283 9.52 30.13 15.71
N ASP A 284 9.88 31.22 15.02
CA ASP A 284 9.22 31.66 13.78
C ASP A 284 9.10 30.51 12.76
N LEU A 285 10.19 29.76 12.54
CA LEU A 285 10.19 28.63 11.60
C LEU A 285 9.32 27.48 12.09
N ARG A 286 9.31 27.19 13.41
CA ARG A 286 8.49 26.15 13.99
C ARG A 286 7.01 26.48 13.84
N GLU A 287 6.61 27.71 14.12
CA GLU A 287 5.23 28.18 13.96
C GLU A 287 4.80 28.07 12.48
N LEU A 288 5.60 28.61 11.56
CA LEU A 288 5.31 28.55 10.12
C LEU A 288 5.15 27.13 9.59
N ILE A 289 6.03 26.20 9.99
CA ILE A 289 5.93 24.79 9.57
C ILE A 289 4.73 24.11 10.23
N SER A 290 4.46 24.41 11.50
CA SER A 290 3.31 23.87 12.23
C SER A 290 1.99 24.27 11.57
N GLU A 291 1.88 25.50 11.07
CA GLU A 291 0.73 25.96 10.29
C GLU A 291 0.51 25.15 9.00
N GLN A 292 1.58 24.62 8.39
CA GLN A 292 1.47 23.78 7.19
C GLN A 292 1.11 22.31 7.53
N ILE A 293 1.64 21.77 8.63
CA ILE A 293 1.48 20.34 8.98
C ILE A 293 0.18 20.07 9.75
N ASN A 294 -0.16 20.94 10.70
CA ASN A 294 -1.28 20.71 11.62
C ASN A 294 -2.64 20.52 10.93
N PRO A 295 -2.98 21.25 9.85
CA PRO A 295 -4.23 21.01 9.13
C PRO A 295 -4.33 19.59 8.57
N THR A 296 -3.26 19.10 7.94
CA THR A 296 -3.20 17.72 7.42
C THR A 296 -3.25 16.70 8.56
N TRP A 297 -2.55 16.96 9.67
CA TRP A 297 -2.58 16.09 10.83
C TRP A 297 -3.99 15.93 11.42
N ARG A 298 -4.74 17.03 11.57
CA ARG A 298 -6.13 16.99 12.05
C ARG A 298 -7.03 16.22 11.08
N LEU A 299 -6.93 16.52 9.78
CA LEU A 299 -7.68 15.80 8.74
C LEU A 299 -7.38 14.30 8.72
N MET A 300 -6.13 13.89 8.98
CA MET A 300 -5.77 12.48 9.11
C MET A 300 -6.51 11.81 10.27
N TRP A 301 -6.63 12.46 11.42
CA TRP A 301 -7.38 11.91 12.56
C TRP A 301 -8.89 11.86 12.35
N ASP A 302 -9.45 12.86 11.66
CA ASP A 302 -10.86 12.85 11.27
C ASP A 302 -11.12 11.69 10.30
N ALA A 303 -10.25 11.49 9.31
CA ALA A 303 -10.32 10.36 8.38
C ALA A 303 -10.18 9.01 9.09
N ILE A 304 -9.24 8.87 10.03
CA ILE A 304 -9.10 7.66 10.86
C ILE A 304 -10.37 7.39 11.66
N SER A 305 -11.02 8.43 12.18
CA SER A 305 -12.26 8.30 12.94
C SER A 305 -13.40 7.79 12.06
N LEU A 306 -13.51 8.27 10.82
CA LEU A 306 -14.45 7.73 9.82
C LEU A 306 -14.14 6.27 9.48
N LEU A 307 -12.88 5.95 9.22
CA LEU A 307 -12.44 4.59 8.88
C LEU A 307 -12.71 3.59 10.00
N ARG A 308 -12.55 3.99 11.27
CA ARG A 308 -12.87 3.16 12.44
C ARG A 308 -14.35 2.82 12.57
N ALA A 309 -15.24 3.57 11.91
CA ALA A 309 -16.67 3.26 11.87
C ALA A 309 -17.01 2.14 10.86
N VAL A 310 -16.08 1.79 9.96
CA VAL A 310 -16.26 0.71 9.00
C VAL A 310 -16.15 -0.65 9.73
N PRO A 311 -17.13 -1.56 9.58
CA PRO A 311 -17.06 -2.88 10.20
C PRO A 311 -15.84 -3.68 9.73
N GLU A 312 -15.14 -4.30 10.68
CA GLU A 312 -13.98 -5.12 10.36
C GLU A 312 -14.38 -6.35 9.52
N ALA A 313 -13.67 -6.56 8.41
CA ALA A 313 -13.85 -7.74 7.57
C ALA A 313 -13.42 -9.02 8.32
N ARG A 314 -14.18 -10.11 8.16
CA ARG A 314 -13.97 -11.37 8.90
C ARG A 314 -12.54 -11.94 8.75
N ARG A 315 -11.89 -11.72 7.60
CA ARG A 315 -10.54 -12.22 7.31
C ARG A 315 -9.45 -11.17 7.52
N ALA A 316 -9.76 -9.97 8.00
CA ALA A 316 -8.77 -8.93 8.27
C ALA A 316 -7.67 -9.42 9.23
N ALA A 317 -8.04 -10.07 10.34
CA ALA A 317 -7.08 -10.66 11.28
C ALA A 317 -6.14 -11.69 10.64
N VAL A 318 -6.62 -12.49 9.68
CA VAL A 318 -5.79 -13.47 8.95
C VAL A 318 -4.78 -12.78 8.04
N ARG A 319 -5.15 -11.63 7.45
CA ARG A 319 -4.22 -10.81 6.67
C ARG A 319 -3.19 -10.14 7.57
N PHE A 320 -3.62 -9.62 8.72
CA PHE A 320 -2.72 -9.00 9.70
C PHE A 320 -1.69 -10.01 10.26
N ASP A 321 -2.06 -11.27 10.39
CA ASP A 321 -1.11 -12.34 10.74
C ASP A 321 0.03 -12.49 9.72
N ARG A 322 -0.21 -12.22 8.43
CA ARG A 322 0.83 -12.20 7.39
C ARG A 322 1.73 -10.98 7.50
N ASP A 323 1.20 -9.84 7.91
CA ASP A 323 1.99 -8.63 8.20
C ASP A 323 2.93 -8.88 9.38
N ARG A 324 2.42 -9.49 10.46
CA ARG A 324 3.21 -9.90 11.63
C ARG A 324 4.32 -10.88 11.26
N ASP A 325 4.02 -11.86 10.42
CA ASP A 325 5.02 -12.78 9.89
C ASP A 325 6.09 -12.04 9.07
N SER A 326 5.68 -11.12 8.18
CA SER A 326 6.60 -10.36 7.32
C SER A 326 7.51 -9.44 8.12
N PHE A 327 6.94 -8.71 9.08
CA PHE A 327 7.67 -7.85 10.00
C PHE A 327 8.67 -8.65 10.86
N THR A 328 8.24 -9.80 11.39
CA THR A 328 9.13 -10.69 12.17
C THR A 328 10.30 -11.18 11.32
N ASN A 329 10.02 -11.75 10.14
CA ASN A 329 11.06 -12.30 9.28
C ASN A 329 12.08 -11.22 8.87
N TYR A 330 11.63 -10.00 8.64
CA TYR A 330 12.52 -8.90 8.26
C TYR A 330 13.32 -8.34 9.45
N SER A 331 12.71 -8.25 10.64
CA SER A 331 13.42 -7.93 11.89
C SER A 331 14.52 -8.95 12.19
N ASP A 332 14.21 -10.25 12.04
CA ASP A 332 15.18 -11.32 12.25
C ASP A 332 16.32 -11.28 11.22
N TYR A 333 16.01 -10.94 9.96
CA TYR A 333 17.04 -10.70 8.93
C TYR A 333 17.96 -9.54 9.31
N LEU A 334 17.42 -8.39 9.75
CA LEU A 334 18.23 -7.24 10.14
C LEU A 334 19.14 -7.50 11.34
N ALA A 335 18.76 -8.42 12.22
CA ALA A 335 19.56 -8.83 13.37
C ALA A 335 20.72 -9.77 13.01
N THR A 336 20.84 -10.22 11.74
CA THR A 336 21.97 -11.04 11.29
C THR A 336 23.19 -10.19 10.96
N ASP A 337 24.39 -10.72 11.20
CA ASP A 337 25.65 -10.04 10.88
C ASP A 337 25.81 -9.76 9.36
N ASP A 338 25.12 -10.54 8.53
CA ASP A 338 25.13 -10.45 7.06
C ASP A 338 24.01 -9.55 6.50
N ALA A 339 23.30 -8.78 7.33
CA ALA A 339 22.17 -7.94 6.92
C ALA A 339 22.57 -6.80 5.96
N ARG A 340 22.43 -7.07 4.65
CA ARG A 340 22.73 -6.09 3.59
C ARG A 340 21.56 -5.14 3.34
N PRO A 341 21.83 -3.88 2.97
CA PRO A 341 20.81 -2.97 2.45
C PRO A 341 20.12 -3.57 1.23
N GLN A 342 18.81 -3.33 1.10
CA GLN A 342 18.07 -3.73 -0.09
C GLN A 342 18.66 -3.05 -1.33
N PRO A 343 18.79 -3.77 -2.46
CA PRO A 343 19.42 -3.24 -3.65
C PRO A 343 18.64 -2.06 -4.24
N LYS A 344 19.28 -1.24 -5.07
CA LYS A 344 18.59 -0.16 -5.80
C LYS A 344 17.68 -0.71 -6.90
N ARG A 345 18.05 -1.85 -7.47
CA ARG A 345 17.35 -2.57 -8.53
C ARG A 345 17.36 -4.04 -8.19
N ASP A 346 16.24 -4.71 -8.38
CA ASP A 346 16.19 -6.16 -8.25
C ASP A 346 16.93 -6.82 -9.42
N GLY A 347 17.76 -7.82 -9.12
CA GLY A 347 18.23 -8.75 -10.14
C GLY A 347 17.07 -9.61 -10.67
N ALA A 348 17.25 -10.29 -11.81
CA ALA A 348 16.16 -11.02 -12.48
C ALA A 348 15.41 -12.02 -11.58
N ILE A 349 16.13 -12.84 -10.80
CA ILE A 349 15.50 -13.77 -9.84
C ILE A 349 14.79 -13.01 -8.71
N GLY A 350 15.38 -11.93 -8.21
CA GLY A 350 14.77 -11.08 -7.17
C GLY A 350 13.46 -10.48 -7.64
N ALA A 351 13.45 -9.92 -8.86
CA ALA A 351 12.27 -9.36 -9.51
C ALA A 351 11.19 -10.43 -9.74
N ALA A 352 11.56 -11.63 -10.21
CA ALA A 352 10.62 -12.74 -10.40
C ALA A 352 10.01 -13.23 -9.07
N ARG A 353 10.82 -13.33 -8.01
CA ARG A 353 10.35 -13.65 -6.65
C ARG A 353 9.38 -12.58 -6.13
N ARG A 354 9.71 -11.30 -6.34
CA ARG A 354 8.88 -10.16 -5.95
C ARG A 354 7.55 -10.16 -6.70
N LEU A 355 7.57 -10.29 -8.02
CA LEU A 355 6.37 -10.37 -8.85
C LEU A 355 5.46 -11.53 -8.40
N SER A 356 6.01 -12.73 -8.23
CA SER A 356 5.21 -13.88 -7.80
C SER A 356 4.58 -13.68 -6.42
N ARG A 357 5.27 -12.97 -5.51
CA ARG A 357 4.72 -12.58 -4.20
C ARG A 357 3.56 -11.60 -4.36
N LEU A 358 3.71 -10.57 -5.19
CA LEU A 358 2.69 -9.57 -5.46
C LEU A 358 1.45 -10.17 -6.12
N GLU A 359 1.61 -11.00 -7.15
CA GLU A 359 0.50 -11.71 -7.81
C GLU A 359 -0.25 -12.62 -6.84
N ARG A 360 0.47 -13.31 -5.96
CA ARG A 360 -0.14 -14.15 -4.93
C ARG A 360 -0.92 -13.32 -3.92
N ALA A 361 -0.33 -12.22 -3.44
CA ALA A 361 -0.99 -11.32 -2.50
C ALA A 361 -2.27 -10.73 -3.10
N GLN A 362 -2.22 -10.26 -4.36
CA GLN A 362 -3.38 -9.77 -5.10
C GLN A 362 -4.48 -10.83 -5.19
N ALA A 363 -4.15 -12.03 -5.66
CA ALA A 363 -5.11 -13.11 -5.82
C ALA A 363 -5.74 -13.56 -4.48
N ASP A 364 -4.94 -13.58 -3.40
CA ASP A 364 -5.44 -13.93 -2.07
C ASP A 364 -6.34 -12.81 -1.50
N PHE A 365 -5.97 -11.54 -1.70
CA PHE A 365 -6.75 -10.39 -1.25
C PHE A 365 -8.11 -10.33 -1.97
N GLU A 366 -8.14 -10.47 -3.30
CA GLU A 366 -9.37 -10.51 -4.09
C GLU A 366 -10.29 -11.67 -3.66
N ALA A 367 -9.71 -12.85 -3.40
CA ALA A 367 -10.48 -14.00 -2.93
C ALA A 367 -11.06 -13.77 -1.53
N ASP A 368 -10.28 -13.21 -0.61
CA ASP A 368 -10.73 -12.88 0.74
C ASP A 368 -11.81 -11.78 0.70
N MET A 369 -11.68 -10.76 -0.16
CA MET A 369 -12.70 -9.72 -0.38
C MET A 369 -14.01 -10.31 -0.93
N ALA A 370 -13.96 -11.14 -1.97
CA ALA A 370 -15.16 -11.75 -2.53
C ALA A 370 -15.87 -12.69 -1.53
N PHE A 371 -15.10 -13.29 -0.62
CA PHE A 371 -15.65 -14.10 0.45
C PHE A 371 -16.38 -13.25 1.50
N ASP A 372 -15.76 -12.16 1.95
CA ASP A 372 -16.26 -11.33 3.04
C ASP A 372 -17.32 -10.31 2.59
N ASP A 373 -17.14 -9.68 1.42
CA ASP A 373 -17.97 -8.58 0.92
C ASP A 373 -19.06 -9.06 -0.07
N PRO A 374 -20.35 -8.80 0.22
CA PRO A 374 -21.45 -9.19 -0.66
C PRO A 374 -21.50 -8.45 -2.01
N TYR A 375 -21.00 -7.22 -2.11
CA TYR A 375 -20.98 -6.43 -3.34
C TYR A 375 -19.85 -6.87 -4.27
N VAL A 376 -18.64 -7.12 -3.73
CA VAL A 376 -17.55 -7.72 -4.50
C VAL A 376 -17.98 -9.08 -5.05
N ARG A 377 -18.67 -9.88 -4.23
CA ARG A 377 -19.25 -11.15 -4.68
C ARG A 377 -20.33 -10.98 -5.75
N ALA A 378 -21.18 -9.96 -5.63
CA ALA A 378 -22.22 -9.69 -6.63
C ALA A 378 -21.63 -9.35 -8.01
N ASP A 379 -20.53 -8.60 -8.04
CA ASP A 379 -19.79 -8.32 -9.27
C ASP A 379 -19.25 -9.62 -9.91
N GLN A 380 -18.60 -10.48 -9.12
CA GLN A 380 -18.13 -11.80 -9.60
C GLN A 380 -19.26 -12.70 -10.11
N ARG A 381 -20.44 -12.63 -9.47
CA ARG A 381 -21.64 -13.35 -9.93
C ARG A 381 -22.13 -12.84 -11.28
N SER A 382 -22.07 -11.52 -11.51
CA SER A 382 -22.54 -10.90 -12.76
C SER A 382 -21.71 -11.31 -13.97
N ILE A 383 -20.41 -11.52 -13.79
CA ILE A 383 -19.49 -11.98 -14.84
C ILE A 383 -19.42 -13.51 -14.96
N GLY A 384 -19.91 -14.22 -13.93
CA GLY A 384 -20.02 -15.66 -13.88
C GLY A 384 -18.81 -16.41 -13.32
N GLU A 385 -17.96 -15.71 -12.57
CA GLU A 385 -16.85 -16.26 -11.80
C GLU A 385 -17.28 -16.71 -10.40
N ALA A 386 -18.53 -16.45 -10.03
CA ALA A 386 -19.20 -16.93 -8.83
C ALA A 386 -20.67 -17.20 -9.15
N PHE A 387 -21.39 -17.91 -8.27
CA PHE A 387 -22.83 -18.05 -8.42
C PHE A 387 -23.52 -18.22 -7.07
N ALA A 388 -24.77 -17.79 -6.99
CA ALA A 388 -25.65 -18.03 -5.85
C ALA A 388 -27.02 -18.48 -6.32
N GLY A 389 -27.68 -19.34 -5.54
CA GLY A 389 -28.96 -19.90 -5.93
C GLY A 389 -29.56 -20.79 -4.87
N THR A 390 -30.69 -21.39 -5.22
CA THR A 390 -31.47 -22.23 -4.31
C THR A 390 -31.21 -23.70 -4.59
N ILE A 391 -31.05 -24.50 -3.54
CA ILE A 391 -30.98 -25.96 -3.66
C ILE A 391 -32.36 -26.49 -4.06
N VAL A 392 -32.45 -27.13 -5.23
CA VAL A 392 -33.69 -27.72 -5.74
C VAL A 392 -33.73 -29.23 -5.58
N ASP A 393 -32.57 -29.87 -5.47
CA ASP A 393 -32.45 -31.30 -5.19
C ASP A 393 -31.18 -31.59 -4.37
N ALA A 394 -31.23 -32.62 -3.53
CA ALA A 394 -30.12 -32.99 -2.64
C ALA A 394 -30.10 -34.50 -2.34
N GLU A 395 -28.92 -35.10 -2.49
CA GLU A 395 -28.60 -36.47 -2.10
C GLU A 395 -27.62 -36.48 -0.90
N PRO A 396 -28.06 -36.17 0.33
CA PRO A 396 -27.18 -36.01 1.48
C PRO A 396 -26.49 -37.32 1.92
N GLY A 397 -27.12 -38.47 1.66
CA GLY A 397 -26.61 -39.79 2.06
C GLY A 397 -25.60 -40.41 1.10
N ARG A 398 -25.21 -39.72 0.03
CA ARG A 398 -24.36 -40.29 -1.02
C ARG A 398 -22.94 -40.58 -0.52
N VAL A 399 -22.47 -41.80 -0.76
CA VAL A 399 -21.14 -42.29 -0.41
C VAL A 399 -20.46 -42.85 -1.65
N VAL A 400 -19.20 -42.47 -1.88
CA VAL A 400 -18.40 -42.94 -3.02
C VAL A 400 -17.20 -43.73 -2.51
N THR A 401 -16.82 -44.77 -3.25
CA THR A 401 -15.59 -45.52 -3.01
C THR A 401 -14.46 -44.88 -3.80
N THR A 402 -13.46 -44.34 -3.09
CA THR A 402 -12.27 -43.73 -3.70
C THR A 402 -11.39 -44.78 -4.39
N ALA A 403 -10.48 -44.35 -5.27
CA ALA A 403 -9.48 -45.22 -5.91
C ALA A 403 -8.60 -46.01 -4.91
N ARG A 404 -8.47 -45.52 -3.66
CA ARG A 404 -7.78 -46.20 -2.56
C ARG A 404 -8.69 -47.15 -1.75
N ASN A 405 -9.82 -47.57 -2.34
CA ASN A 405 -10.84 -48.42 -1.73
C ASN A 405 -11.41 -47.91 -0.38
N ARG A 406 -11.39 -46.60 -0.16
CA ARG A 406 -11.97 -45.97 1.03
C ARG A 406 -13.36 -45.41 0.71
N ARG A 407 -14.35 -45.76 1.52
CA ARG A 407 -15.70 -45.18 1.47
C ARG A 407 -15.69 -43.79 2.08
N VAL A 408 -16.09 -42.78 1.32
CA VAL A 408 -16.15 -41.38 1.77
C VAL A 408 -17.51 -40.75 1.43
N PRO A 409 -18.10 -39.96 2.34
CA PRO A 409 -19.32 -39.23 2.03
C PRO A 409 -19.05 -38.18 0.94
N ARG A 410 -19.91 -38.15 -0.07
CA ARG A 410 -19.92 -37.22 -1.20
C ARG A 410 -21.35 -36.80 -1.53
N PRO A 411 -22.02 -36.06 -0.63
CA PRO A 411 -23.33 -35.48 -0.90
C PRO A 411 -23.34 -34.74 -2.23
N ARG A 412 -24.41 -34.91 -2.99
CA ARG A 412 -24.62 -34.20 -4.26
C ARG A 412 -25.80 -33.26 -4.11
N LEU A 413 -25.69 -32.07 -4.67
CA LEU A 413 -26.71 -31.03 -4.59
C LEU A 413 -26.93 -30.45 -5.98
N LEU A 414 -28.17 -30.09 -6.28
CA LEU A 414 -28.53 -29.37 -7.49
C LEU A 414 -28.90 -27.94 -7.11
N VAL A 415 -28.12 -26.98 -7.59
CA VAL A 415 -28.34 -25.55 -7.36
C VAL A 415 -29.00 -24.94 -8.59
N ARG A 416 -30.17 -24.33 -8.42
CA ARG A 416 -30.79 -23.49 -9.44
C ARG A 416 -30.37 -22.04 -9.23
N THR A 417 -29.73 -21.44 -10.23
CA THR A 417 -29.26 -20.04 -10.20
C THR A 417 -29.69 -19.29 -11.45
N LEU A 418 -29.94 -17.98 -11.31
CA LEU A 418 -30.12 -17.05 -12.42
C LEU A 418 -28.81 -16.37 -12.84
N ASP A 419 -27.73 -16.60 -12.10
CA ASP A 419 -26.43 -16.04 -12.45
C ASP A 419 -25.89 -16.76 -13.69
N PRO A 420 -25.18 -16.05 -14.59
CA PRO A 420 -24.43 -16.71 -15.65
C PRO A 420 -23.32 -17.55 -15.02
N VAL A 421 -23.26 -18.86 -15.23
CA VAL A 421 -22.19 -19.70 -14.67
C VAL A 421 -21.14 -19.97 -15.75
N ARG A 422 -19.93 -19.43 -15.58
CA ARG A 422 -18.80 -19.64 -16.51
C ARG A 422 -17.67 -20.50 -15.92
N LEU A 423 -17.85 -20.97 -14.69
CA LEU A 423 -16.93 -21.90 -14.05
C LEU A 423 -16.98 -23.25 -14.76
N ALA A 424 -15.80 -23.84 -14.97
CA ALA A 424 -15.68 -25.15 -15.58
C ALA A 424 -16.17 -26.25 -14.63
N ASP A 425 -16.52 -27.40 -15.20
CA ASP A 425 -16.64 -28.64 -14.42
C ASP A 425 -15.29 -28.92 -13.71
N ASP A 426 -15.34 -29.65 -12.59
CA ASP A 426 -14.23 -29.92 -11.66
C ASP A 426 -13.69 -28.68 -10.92
N THR A 427 -14.31 -27.50 -11.08
CA THR A 427 -13.95 -26.31 -10.29
C THR A 427 -14.26 -26.55 -8.82
N LYS A 428 -13.23 -26.44 -7.97
CA LYS A 428 -13.36 -26.52 -6.51
C LYS A 428 -13.98 -25.23 -5.98
N LEU A 429 -14.83 -25.35 -4.97
CA LEU A 429 -15.64 -24.26 -4.44
C LEU A 429 -15.52 -24.14 -2.92
N ILE A 430 -15.56 -22.90 -2.46
CA ILE A 430 -15.82 -22.51 -1.06
C ILE A 430 -17.13 -21.72 -1.01
N SER A 431 -17.73 -21.61 0.18
CA SER A 431 -19.00 -20.90 0.36
C SER A 431 -18.96 -19.97 1.57
N PRO A 432 -19.32 -18.68 1.42
CA PRO A 432 -19.47 -17.75 2.54
C PRO A 432 -20.78 -17.93 3.30
N THR A 433 -21.75 -18.65 2.72
CA THR A 433 -23.07 -18.93 3.31
C THR A 433 -23.13 -20.28 4.04
N MET A 434 -22.04 -21.06 4.00
CA MET A 434 -21.94 -22.36 4.67
C MET A 434 -20.95 -22.31 5.84
N PRO A 435 -21.01 -23.28 6.79
CA PRO A 435 -20.09 -23.32 7.91
C PRO A 435 -18.61 -23.35 7.49
N PRO A 436 -17.70 -22.81 8.32
CA PRO A 436 -16.27 -22.80 8.03
C PRO A 436 -15.71 -24.18 7.65
N GLY A 437 -14.91 -24.21 6.58
CA GLY A 437 -14.32 -25.44 6.05
C GLY A 437 -15.19 -26.21 5.07
N HIS A 438 -16.42 -25.76 4.79
CA HIS A 438 -17.25 -26.30 3.70
C HIS A 438 -16.51 -26.17 2.35
N LYS A 439 -16.41 -27.29 1.63
CA LYS A 439 -15.82 -27.37 0.30
C LYS A 439 -16.71 -28.18 -0.61
N ALA A 440 -16.84 -27.74 -1.85
CA ALA A 440 -17.59 -28.44 -2.90
C ALA A 440 -16.80 -28.44 -4.22
N GLU A 441 -17.34 -29.11 -5.22
CA GLU A 441 -16.78 -29.21 -6.57
C GLU A 441 -17.92 -29.24 -7.59
N ILE A 442 -17.78 -28.55 -8.71
CA ILE A 442 -18.76 -28.57 -9.80
C ILE A 442 -18.64 -29.91 -10.53
N VAL A 443 -19.75 -30.64 -10.62
CA VAL A 443 -19.83 -31.90 -11.39
C VAL A 443 -20.31 -31.63 -12.81
N SER A 444 -21.28 -30.75 -12.98
CA SER A 444 -21.83 -30.39 -14.28
C SER A 444 -22.68 -29.14 -14.19
N THR A 445 -22.67 -28.33 -15.25
CA THR A 445 -23.57 -27.18 -15.41
C THR A 445 -24.47 -27.36 -16.63
N ILE A 446 -25.79 -27.27 -16.44
CA ILE A 446 -26.79 -27.41 -17.51
C ILE A 446 -27.64 -26.14 -17.56
N ARG A 447 -27.88 -25.61 -18.77
CA ARG A 447 -28.83 -24.50 -18.95
C ARG A 447 -30.27 -24.98 -18.86
N ASP A 448 -31.10 -24.23 -18.15
CA ASP A 448 -32.52 -24.45 -17.98
C ASP A 448 -33.29 -23.13 -18.18
N GLY A 449 -33.61 -22.83 -19.45
CA GLY A 449 -34.17 -21.54 -19.85
C GLY A 449 -33.22 -20.39 -19.55
N GLU A 450 -33.71 -19.41 -18.78
CA GLU A 450 -32.93 -18.25 -18.29
C GLU A 450 -32.06 -18.59 -17.06
N ALA A 451 -32.18 -19.80 -16.51
CA ALA A 451 -31.43 -20.24 -15.35
C ALA A 451 -30.34 -21.26 -15.71
N SER A 452 -29.42 -21.49 -14.77
CA SER A 452 -28.49 -22.62 -14.79
C SER A 452 -28.79 -23.57 -13.64
N LEU A 453 -28.72 -24.87 -13.94
CA LEU A 453 -28.74 -25.95 -12.96
C LEU A 453 -27.30 -26.45 -12.77
N VAL A 454 -26.71 -26.12 -11.63
CA VAL A 454 -25.34 -26.48 -11.29
C VAL A 454 -25.37 -27.66 -10.32
N THR A 455 -24.85 -28.81 -10.75
CA THR A 455 -24.66 -29.95 -9.87
C THR A 455 -23.34 -29.78 -9.13
N VAL A 456 -23.39 -29.76 -7.80
CA VAL A 456 -22.21 -29.67 -6.94
C VAL A 456 -22.07 -30.90 -6.05
N GLU A 457 -20.85 -31.35 -5.85
CA GLU A 457 -20.51 -32.44 -4.92
C GLU A 457 -19.76 -31.86 -3.71
N VAL A 458 -20.22 -32.16 -2.49
CA VAL A 458 -19.56 -31.70 -1.27
C VAL A 458 -18.32 -32.56 -0.99
N THR A 459 -17.15 -31.93 -0.96
CA THR A 459 -15.84 -32.59 -0.84
C THR A 459 -15.22 -32.46 0.55
N GLY A 460 -15.63 -31.47 1.36
CA GLY A 460 -15.05 -31.19 2.67
C GLY A 460 -15.97 -30.38 3.60
N GLY A 461 -15.56 -30.22 4.87
CA GLY A 461 -16.31 -29.44 5.88
C GLY A 461 -17.44 -30.20 6.58
N MET A 462 -17.59 -31.49 6.34
CA MET A 462 -18.67 -32.32 6.89
C MET A 462 -18.40 -32.90 8.29
N GLY A 463 -17.24 -32.60 8.90
CA GLY A 463 -16.80 -33.17 10.18
C GLY A 463 -16.01 -34.48 10.06
N SER A 464 -15.81 -35.17 11.20
CA SER A 464 -15.09 -36.46 11.24
C SER A 464 -16.08 -37.61 11.46
N ARG A 465 -15.86 -38.72 10.73
CA ARG A 465 -16.59 -40.00 10.73
C ARG A 465 -17.91 -40.02 9.94
N GLY A 466 -17.83 -40.44 8.67
CA GLY A 466 -18.86 -41.20 7.92
C GLY A 466 -20.22 -40.58 7.64
N THR A 467 -20.77 -39.82 8.60
CA THR A 467 -22.04 -39.14 8.59
C THR A 467 -21.76 -37.64 8.66
N PRO A 468 -22.24 -36.84 7.70
CA PRO A 468 -22.10 -35.40 7.75
C PRO A 468 -22.71 -34.82 9.03
N LYS A 469 -22.04 -33.82 9.62
CA LYS A 469 -22.62 -33.05 10.74
C LYS A 469 -23.96 -32.43 10.33
N PRO A 470 -24.94 -32.28 11.25
CA PRO A 470 -26.11 -31.44 11.02
C PRO A 470 -25.68 -30.07 10.47
N ASP A 471 -26.43 -29.55 9.50
CA ASP A 471 -26.21 -28.26 8.83
C ASP A 471 -24.94 -28.12 7.97
N SER A 472 -24.12 -29.18 7.84
CA SER A 472 -22.94 -29.17 6.96
C SER A 472 -23.26 -29.41 5.48
N VAL A 473 -24.41 -30.02 5.22
CA VAL A 473 -24.97 -30.25 3.88
C VAL A 473 -26.21 -29.38 3.71
N PRO A 474 -26.27 -28.51 2.70
CA PRO A 474 -27.43 -27.68 2.41
C PRO A 474 -28.73 -28.48 2.24
N ALA A 475 -29.82 -27.99 2.82
CA ALA A 475 -31.15 -28.57 2.63
C ALA A 475 -31.82 -28.06 1.34
N ILE A 476 -32.79 -28.82 0.81
CA ILE A 476 -33.65 -28.36 -0.29
C ILE A 476 -34.38 -27.08 0.14
N GLY A 477 -34.43 -26.09 -0.75
CA GLY A 477 -34.98 -24.76 -0.50
C GLY A 477 -34.00 -23.78 0.14
N GLN A 478 -32.84 -24.22 0.63
CA GLN A 478 -31.82 -23.34 1.18
C GLN A 478 -31.13 -22.54 0.07
N HIS A 479 -30.81 -21.28 0.35
CA HIS A 479 -30.02 -20.44 -0.54
C HIS A 479 -28.52 -20.56 -0.21
N VAL A 480 -27.69 -20.76 -1.24
CA VAL A 480 -26.23 -20.91 -1.11
C VAL A 480 -25.52 -20.01 -2.11
N ALA A 481 -24.33 -19.54 -1.73
CA ALA A 481 -23.39 -18.87 -2.63
C ALA A 481 -22.09 -19.65 -2.70
N TYR A 482 -21.52 -19.77 -3.89
CA TYR A 482 -20.24 -20.44 -4.13
C TYR A 482 -19.27 -19.54 -4.88
N LEU A 483 -18.00 -19.66 -4.49
CA LEU A 483 -16.83 -18.98 -5.03
C LEU A 483 -15.76 -20.03 -5.33
N PRO A 484 -14.89 -19.84 -6.33
CA PRO A 484 -13.79 -20.76 -6.62
C PRO A 484 -12.81 -20.85 -5.43
N ASP A 485 -12.51 -22.07 -4.99
CA ASP A 485 -11.45 -22.37 -4.03
C ASP A 485 -10.11 -22.26 -4.73
N ARG A 486 -9.33 -21.23 -4.39
CA ARG A 486 -7.98 -21.04 -4.92
C ARG A 486 -6.99 -22.11 -4.43
N GLY A 487 -7.35 -22.86 -3.38
CA GLY A 487 -6.58 -23.97 -2.85
C GLY A 487 -5.19 -23.58 -2.34
N TRP A 488 -4.43 -24.60 -1.91
CA TRP A 488 -3.02 -24.42 -1.57
C TRP A 488 -2.19 -24.32 -2.84
N ARG A 489 -1.33 -23.30 -2.92
CA ARG A 489 -0.38 -23.11 -4.02
C ARG A 489 1.05 -23.28 -3.47
N PRO A 490 1.86 -24.20 -4.01
CA PRO A 490 3.25 -24.35 -3.58
C PRO A 490 4.04 -23.05 -3.80
N ALA A 491 5.07 -22.84 -2.99
CA ALA A 491 6.04 -21.79 -3.30
C ALA A 491 6.68 -22.10 -4.67
N PRO A 492 6.75 -21.13 -5.59
CA PRO A 492 7.45 -21.32 -6.85
C PRO A 492 8.93 -21.62 -6.56
N VAL A 493 9.48 -22.57 -7.32
CA VAL A 493 10.92 -22.85 -7.32
C VAL A 493 11.53 -22.03 -8.45
N PHE A 494 12.46 -21.15 -8.10
CA PHE A 494 13.20 -20.34 -9.07
C PHE A 494 14.55 -20.99 -9.37
N PRO A 495 15.05 -20.88 -10.62
CA PRO A 495 16.35 -21.44 -10.99
C PRO A 495 17.49 -20.78 -10.21
N ASP A 496 18.60 -21.49 -10.04
CA ASP A 496 19.83 -20.91 -9.52
C ASP A 496 20.42 -19.89 -10.51
N ARG A 497 21.31 -19.02 -10.01
CA ARG A 497 21.93 -17.94 -10.80
C ARG A 497 22.63 -18.46 -12.05
N ASP A 498 23.27 -19.62 -11.95
CA ASP A 498 24.03 -20.24 -13.03
C ASP A 498 23.16 -20.66 -14.23
N TYR A 499 21.84 -20.75 -14.03
CA TYR A 499 20.87 -21.10 -15.06
C TYR A 499 20.11 -19.88 -15.62
N ILE A 500 20.44 -18.66 -15.19
CA ILE A 500 19.83 -17.44 -15.75
C ILE A 500 20.35 -17.28 -17.19
N PRO A 501 19.48 -17.21 -18.22
CA PRO A 501 19.91 -16.94 -19.58
C PRO A 501 20.69 -15.63 -19.66
N TRP A 502 21.70 -15.56 -20.53
CA TRP A 502 22.55 -14.36 -20.70
C TRP A 502 21.76 -13.08 -21.02
N THR A 503 20.55 -13.20 -21.54
CA THR A 503 19.62 -12.07 -21.80
C THR A 503 18.97 -11.49 -20.54
N HIS A 504 19.00 -12.23 -19.43
CA HIS A 504 18.42 -11.90 -18.12
C HIS A 504 19.47 -11.88 -17.01
N ALA A 505 20.69 -12.37 -17.29
CA ALA A 505 21.85 -12.07 -16.48
C ALA A 505 22.08 -10.56 -16.62
N GLY A 506 21.65 -9.79 -15.61
CA GLY A 506 22.04 -8.38 -15.53
C GLY A 506 23.56 -8.26 -15.54
N ASP A 507 24.08 -7.05 -15.72
CA ASP A 507 25.52 -6.84 -15.59
C ASP A 507 26.00 -7.44 -14.25
N PRO A 508 27.17 -8.11 -14.19
CA PRO A 508 27.68 -8.65 -12.92
C PRO A 508 27.76 -7.58 -11.82
N GLU A 509 27.95 -6.32 -12.23
CA GLU A 509 27.89 -5.14 -11.38
C GLU A 509 26.48 -4.88 -10.81
N ASP A 510 25.42 -5.09 -11.58
CA ASP A 510 24.02 -4.87 -11.20
C ASP A 510 23.44 -6.02 -10.35
N ALA A 511 23.92 -7.25 -10.55
CA ALA A 511 23.29 -8.45 -9.99
C ALA A 511 23.91 -8.91 -8.66
N GLU A 512 25.13 -8.49 -8.31
CA GLU A 512 25.78 -8.96 -7.08
C GLU A 512 26.68 -7.94 -6.36
N SER A 513 26.78 -6.71 -6.86
CA SER A 513 27.63 -5.73 -6.24
C SER A 513 26.81 -4.49 -5.86
N VAL A 514 26.67 -4.27 -4.55
CA VAL A 514 27.26 -3.02 -4.08
C VAL A 514 28.72 -3.16 -4.44
N ASP A 515 29.13 -2.74 -5.63
CA ASP A 515 30.52 -2.47 -5.84
C ASP A 515 30.81 -1.41 -4.77
N PRO A 516 31.73 -1.62 -3.82
CA PRO A 516 32.05 -0.62 -2.81
C PRO A 516 32.28 0.77 -3.43
N VAL A 517 32.62 0.81 -4.72
CA VAL A 517 32.80 1.98 -5.59
C VAL A 517 31.49 2.74 -5.96
N THR A 518 30.33 2.08 -6.11
CA THR A 518 29.05 2.78 -6.38
C THR A 518 28.35 3.23 -5.09
N ALA A 519 28.51 2.48 -3.99
CA ALA A 519 28.19 2.98 -2.66
C ALA A 519 29.10 4.13 -2.22
N ASP A 520 30.34 4.20 -2.74
CA ASP A 520 31.25 5.32 -2.47
C ASP A 520 30.67 6.64 -2.95
N ARG A 521 30.05 6.74 -4.14
CA ARG A 521 29.50 8.01 -4.63
C ARG A 521 28.37 8.58 -3.76
N ASP A 522 27.43 7.74 -3.33
CA ASP A 522 26.32 8.19 -2.48
C ASP A 522 26.76 8.49 -1.03
N ALA A 523 27.85 7.85 -0.58
CA ALA A 523 28.48 8.10 0.72
C ALA A 523 29.53 9.25 0.69
N THR A 524 29.83 9.82 -0.49
CA THR A 524 30.78 10.94 -0.65
C THR A 524 30.15 12.33 -0.63
N GLU A 525 28.84 12.42 -0.47
CA GLU A 525 28.18 13.72 -0.25
C GLU A 525 28.07 14.00 1.25
N GLU A 526 28.41 15.23 1.63
CA GLU A 526 28.33 15.73 2.99
C GLU A 526 26.98 15.39 3.62
N TRP A 527 27.00 14.63 4.72
CA TRP A 527 25.81 14.38 5.53
C TRP A 527 25.53 15.60 6.41
N GLY A 528 25.38 16.72 5.71
CA GLY A 528 25.26 18.00 6.30
C GLY A 528 26.43 18.54 7.12
N ASP A 529 26.44 19.87 7.19
CA ASP A 529 27.34 20.73 7.96
C ASP A 529 27.25 20.53 9.49
N ASP A 530 27.81 19.43 9.99
CA ASP A 530 28.27 19.36 11.38
C ASP A 530 29.71 19.89 11.43
N ARG A 531 29.81 21.23 11.44
CA ARG A 531 30.92 21.97 12.03
C ARG A 531 30.40 22.98 13.03
#